data_AF-A0A940LXJ2-F1
#
_entry.id   AF-A0A940LXJ2-F1
#
_cell.length_a   1.000
_cell.length_b   1.000
_cell.length_c   1.000
_cell.angle_alpha   90.00
_cell.angle_beta   90.00
_cell.angle_gamma   90.00
#
_symmetry.space_group_name_H-M   'P 1'
#
loop_
_entity.id
_entity.type
_entity.pdbx_description
1 polymer ?
#
loop_
_entity_poly.entity_id
_entity_poly.type
_entity_poly.pdbx_seq_one_letter_code
_entity_poly.pdbx_strand_id
1 'polypeptide(L)'
;MRRDLADIRLADRVFAPHYAAPLSRVIKVATTLRAAPQKESESLAALVPGDVFELLELAGDRAWGVSPGTGLVGYVDAASLGEDAA
;
A
#
# COMPACT_ATOMS: atom_id res chain seq x y z
N MET A 1 -1.72 -3.36 -11.33
CA MET A 1 -1.65 -4.67 -10.64
C MET A 1 -0.21 -5.18 -10.61
N ARG A 2 0.36 -5.39 -9.42
CA ARG A 2 1.58 -6.19 -9.21
C ARG A 2 1.15 -7.62 -8.90
N ARG A 3 1.43 -8.58 -9.79
CA ARG A 3 1.04 -10.00 -9.59
C ARG A 3 2.14 -10.83 -8.95
N ASP A 4 3.30 -10.24 -8.70
CA ASP A 4 4.50 -10.96 -8.31
C ASP A 4 4.85 -10.83 -6.82
N LEU A 5 4.22 -9.89 -6.10
CA LEU A 5 4.44 -9.61 -4.68
C LEU A 5 3.12 -9.70 -3.91
N ALA A 6 3.13 -10.40 -2.78
CA ALA A 6 2.01 -10.47 -1.85
C ALA A 6 2.46 -10.34 -0.39
N ASP A 7 1.52 -10.11 0.50
CA ASP A 7 1.77 -10.18 1.94
C ASP A 7 2.09 -11.62 2.36
N ILE A 8 3.14 -11.83 3.16
CA ILE A 8 3.53 -13.14 3.70
C ILE A 8 2.41 -13.83 4.48
N ARG A 9 1.50 -13.07 5.09
CA ARG A 9 0.29 -13.60 5.76
C ARG A 9 -0.64 -14.34 4.81
N LEU A 10 -0.48 -14.18 3.49
CA LEU A 10 -1.25 -14.85 2.44
C LEU A 10 -0.53 -16.04 1.80
N ALA A 11 0.67 -16.41 2.25
CA ALA A 11 1.48 -17.44 1.61
C ALA A 11 0.79 -18.82 1.51
N ASP A 12 -0.13 -19.12 2.43
CA ASP A 12 -0.89 -20.36 2.44
C ASP A 12 -2.19 -20.27 1.61
N ARG A 13 -2.52 -19.10 1.07
CA ARG A 13 -3.82 -18.79 0.42
C ARG A 13 -3.69 -18.36 -1.03
N VAL A 14 -2.60 -17.72 -1.39
CA VAL A 14 -2.33 -17.20 -2.74
C VAL A 14 -0.95 -17.72 -3.15
N PHE A 15 -0.68 -17.88 -4.44
CA PHE A 15 0.67 -18.14 -4.94
C PHE A 15 1.25 -16.85 -5.52
N ALA A 16 2.28 -16.32 -4.88
CA ALA A 16 3.09 -15.21 -5.38
C ALA A 16 4.57 -15.64 -5.46
N PRO A 17 5.30 -15.23 -6.52
CA PRO A 17 6.76 -15.39 -6.62
C PRO A 17 7.52 -14.84 -5.41
N HIS A 18 7.03 -13.73 -4.81
CA HIS A 18 7.64 -13.09 -3.66
C HIS A 18 6.60 -12.73 -2.60
N TYR A 19 7.01 -12.86 -1.33
CA TYR A 19 6.25 -12.41 -0.18
C TYR A 19 7.02 -11.39 0.62
N ALA A 20 6.33 -10.38 1.13
CA ALA A 20 6.90 -9.38 2.04
C ALA A 20 6.11 -9.34 3.35
N ALA A 21 6.82 -9.13 4.46
CA ALA A 21 6.18 -8.77 5.72
C ALA A 21 5.78 -7.29 5.67
N PRO A 22 4.52 -6.94 5.97
CA PRO A 22 4.06 -5.56 5.92
C PRO A 22 4.73 -4.71 7.01
N LEU A 23 5.15 -3.50 6.62
CA LEU A 23 5.61 -2.45 7.52
C LEU A 23 4.45 -1.49 7.80
N SER A 24 4.00 -1.42 9.06
CA SER A 24 2.92 -0.52 9.43
C SER A 24 3.37 0.94 9.31
N ARG A 25 2.61 1.73 8.54
CA ARG A 25 2.82 3.16 8.32
C ARG A 25 1.52 3.90 8.59
N VAL A 26 1.63 5.21 8.78
CA VAL A 26 0.47 6.10 8.92
C VAL A 26 0.48 7.13 7.81
N ILE A 27 -0.68 7.37 7.20
CA ILE A 27 -0.86 8.49 6.27
C ILE A 27 -0.69 9.80 7.04
N LYS A 28 0.17 10.69 6.55
CA LYS A 28 0.42 12.02 7.12
C LYS A 28 -0.12 13.14 6.24
N VAL A 29 -0.23 12.88 4.93
CA VAL A 29 -0.79 13.80 3.95
C VAL A 29 -1.90 13.06 3.21
N ALA A 30 -3.07 13.69 3.06
CA ALA A 30 -4.19 13.07 2.34
C ALA A 30 -3.74 12.64 0.94
N THR A 31 -4.13 11.43 0.54
CA THR A 31 -3.67 10.81 -0.71
C THR A 31 -4.75 9.91 -1.30
N THR A 32 -4.59 9.56 -2.57
CA THR A 32 -5.48 8.62 -3.24
C THR A 32 -4.82 7.25 -3.33
N LEU A 33 -5.52 6.22 -2.89
CA LEU A 33 -5.15 4.83 -3.17
C LEU A 33 -5.49 4.51 -4.62
N ARG A 34 -4.51 4.04 -5.38
CA ARG A 34 -4.61 3.83 -6.83
C ARG A 34 -4.35 2.39 -7.24
N ALA A 35 -5.02 1.95 -8.31
CA ALA A 35 -4.88 0.59 -8.83
C ALA A 35 -3.52 0.33 -9.52
N ALA A 36 -2.82 1.40 -9.92
CA ALA A 36 -1.52 1.35 -10.61
C ALA A 36 -0.63 2.53 -10.13
N PRO A 37 0.70 2.48 -10.37
CA PRO A 37 1.61 3.52 -9.86
C PRO A 37 1.45 4.87 -10.58
N GLN A 38 0.75 4.92 -11.72
CA GLN A 38 0.51 6.16 -12.45
C GLN A 38 -0.47 7.08 -11.69
N LYS A 39 -0.17 8.37 -11.66
CA LYS A 39 -0.98 9.39 -10.98
C LYS A 39 -2.42 9.48 -11.49
N GLU A 40 -2.65 9.21 -12.76
CA GLU A 40 -4.00 9.25 -13.37
C GLU A 40 -4.67 7.87 -13.43
N SER A 41 -4.10 6.86 -12.77
CA SER A 41 -4.75 5.56 -12.70
C SER A 41 -5.98 5.59 -11.80
N GLU A 42 -6.83 4.57 -11.98
CA GLU A 42 -8.07 4.38 -11.25
C GLU A 42 -7.91 4.66 -9.75
N SER A 43 -8.81 5.51 -9.25
CA SER A 43 -8.88 5.87 -7.83
C SER A 43 -9.73 4.84 -7.11
N LEU A 44 -9.13 4.10 -6.19
CA LEU A 44 -9.79 3.06 -5.41
C LEU A 44 -10.41 3.61 -4.14
N ALA A 45 -9.69 4.50 -3.44
CA ALA A 45 -10.14 5.14 -2.21
C ALA A 45 -9.38 6.45 -1.96
N ALA A 46 -9.96 7.34 -1.15
CA ALA A 46 -9.24 8.46 -0.55
C ALA A 46 -8.79 8.05 0.87
N LEU A 47 -7.53 8.29 1.18
CA LEU A 47 -6.96 8.06 2.52
C LEU A 47 -6.60 9.40 3.14
N VAL A 48 -6.86 9.53 4.44
CA VAL A 48 -6.68 10.77 5.20
C VAL A 48 -5.59 10.61 6.26
N PRO A 49 -5.02 11.72 6.77
CA PRO A 49 -4.04 11.64 7.83
C PRO A 49 -4.56 10.87 9.05
N GLY A 50 -3.77 9.92 9.54
CA GLY A 50 -4.14 9.01 10.62
C GLY A 50 -4.56 7.61 10.16
N ASP A 51 -4.92 7.43 8.88
CA ASP A 51 -5.19 6.10 8.34
C ASP A 51 -3.93 5.24 8.36
N VAL A 52 -4.10 3.96 8.71
CA VAL A 52 -3.03 2.96 8.65
C VAL A 52 -2.85 2.50 7.22
N PHE A 53 -1.59 2.34 6.81
CA PHE A 53 -1.19 1.73 5.56
C PHE A 53 -0.10 0.70 5.84
N GLU A 54 -0.34 -0.55 5.46
CA GLU A 54 0.61 -1.65 5.58
C GLU A 54 1.47 -1.70 4.31
N LEU A 55 2.64 -1.09 4.38
CA LEU A 55 3.59 -0.96 3.28
C LEU A 55 4.26 -2.31 2.98
N LEU A 56 4.20 -2.75 1.73
CA LEU A 56 4.88 -3.95 1.26
C LEU A 56 6.11 -3.62 0.40
N GLU A 57 6.07 -2.50 -0.34
CA GLU A 57 7.16 -2.11 -1.23
C GLU A 57 7.19 -0.60 -1.47
N LEU A 58 8.41 -0.05 -1.57
CA LEU A 58 8.68 1.27 -2.14
C LEU A 58 9.29 1.12 -3.54
N ALA A 59 8.62 1.69 -4.53
CA ALA A 59 9.07 1.73 -5.93
C ALA A 59 9.17 3.19 -6.37
N GLY A 60 10.34 3.80 -6.17
CA GLY A 60 10.55 5.22 -6.46
C GLY A 60 9.73 6.12 -5.54
N ASP A 61 8.85 6.93 -6.13
CA ASP A 61 7.94 7.85 -5.43
C ASP A 61 6.60 7.19 -5.04
N ARG A 62 6.45 5.89 -5.27
CA ARG A 62 5.23 5.14 -4.96
C ARG A 62 5.47 4.11 -3.88
N ALA A 63 4.50 4.02 -2.98
CA ALA A 63 4.37 2.97 -2.00
C ALA A 63 3.25 2.02 -2.42
N TRP A 64 3.51 0.72 -2.41
CA TRP A 64 2.49 -0.30 -2.64
C TRP A 64 2.24 -1.09 -1.36
N GLY A 65 0.97 -1.36 -1.08
CA GLY A 65 0.59 -1.97 0.19
C GLY A 65 -0.92 -2.09 0.35
N VAL A 66 -1.32 -2.40 1.58
CA VAL A 66 -2.71 -2.61 1.97
C VAL A 66 -3.18 -1.41 2.79
N SER A 67 -4.41 -0.97 2.56
CA SER A 67 -5.13 -0.07 3.47
C SER A 67 -6.13 -0.90 4.27
N PRO A 68 -5.83 -1.28 5.54
CA PRO A 68 -6.72 -2.14 6.32
C PRO A 68 -8.09 -1.52 6.55
N GLY A 69 -8.17 -0.19 6.71
CA GLY A 69 -9.45 0.51 6.91
C GLY A 69 -10.40 0.41 5.72
N THR A 70 -9.88 0.26 4.50
CA THR A 70 -10.69 0.06 3.29
C THR A 70 -10.73 -1.39 2.82
N GLY A 71 -9.81 -2.23 3.30
CA GLY A 71 -9.62 -3.61 2.83
C GLY A 71 -9.01 -3.70 1.42
N LEU A 72 -8.52 -2.60 0.87
CA LEU A 72 -8.02 -2.53 -0.51
C LEU A 72 -6.50 -2.52 -0.57
N VAL A 73 -5.98 -3.02 -1.68
CA VAL A 73 -4.55 -3.05 -2.01
C VAL A 73 -4.29 -2.10 -3.17
N GLY A 74 -3.24 -1.29 -3.08
CA GLY A 74 -2.95 -0.32 -4.11
C GLY A 74 -1.71 0.51 -3.85
N TYR A 75 -1.55 1.54 -4.68
CA TYR A 75 -0.45 2.48 -4.62
C TYR A 75 -0.87 3.78 -3.97
N VAL A 76 -0.01 4.33 -3.13
CA VAL A 76 -0.08 5.71 -2.64
C VAL A 76 1.22 6.44 -2.99
N ASP A 77 1.19 7.76 -2.86
CA ASP A 77 2.43 8.55 -2.89
C ASP A 77 3.29 8.20 -1.67
N ALA A 78 4.55 7.82 -1.89
CA ALA A 78 5.46 7.48 -0.79
C ALA A 78 5.67 8.66 0.17
N ALA A 79 5.64 9.90 -0.34
CA ALA A 79 5.79 11.10 0.48
C ALA A 79 4.55 11.38 1.36
N SER A 80 3.44 10.67 1.13
CA SER A 80 2.25 10.77 1.99
C SER A 80 2.37 9.95 3.28
N LEU A 81 3.31 9.01 3.35
CA LEU A 81 3.53 8.14 4.51
C LEU A 81 4.44 8.83 5.53
N GLY A 82 4.09 8.70 6.81
CA GLY A 82 4.99 8.99 7.91
C GLY A 82 5.93 7.82 8.20
N GLU A 83 6.95 8.07 9.03
CA GLU A 83 7.76 7.01 9.63
C GLU A 83 6.92 6.10 10.54
N ASP A 84 7.49 4.96 10.97
CA ASP A 84 6.83 3.84 11.65
C ASP A 84 5.63 4.25 12.54
N ALA A 85 4.51 3.54 12.37
CA ALA A 85 3.39 3.64 13.30
C ALA A 85 3.82 3.03 14.65
N ALA A 86 4.10 3.88 15.64
CA ALA A 86 4.40 3.47 17.01
C ALA A 86 3.20 2.77 17.68
#